data_AF-A0A7C4SKV5-F1
#
_entry.id   AF-A0A7C4SKV5-F1
#
_cell.length_a   1.000
_cell.length_b   1.000
_cell.length_c   1.000
_cell.angle_alpha   90.00
_cell.angle_beta   90.00
_cell.angle_gamma   90.00
#
_symmetry.space_group_name_H-M   'P 1'
#
loop_
_entity.id
_entity.type
_entity.pdbx_description
1 polymer ?
#
loop_
_entity_poly.entity_id
_entity_poly.type
_entity_poly.pdbx_seq_one_letter_code
_entity_poly.pdbx_strand_id
1 'polypeptide(L)'
;MSVFYDWKDDGYDIHDSEQNFGIIADYEGLRLIYGRPVYFIKPAYYAIYTLTSQLNGFQFKGRVETESRDDYILIFENGDGVEKYVCWTTGYAHKVRLSIHAKTLEIVKLFGLKSLHKSESGEYELTLTSAPIFVLPTS
;
A
#
# COMPACT_ATOMS: atom_id res chain seq x y z
N MET A 1 -18.30 -5.38 6.53
CA MET A 1 -17.59 -4.32 7.26
C MET A 1 -16.26 -4.89 7.69
N SER A 2 -15.16 -4.20 7.40
CA SER A 2 -13.81 -4.60 7.84
C SER A 2 -13.30 -3.57 8.83
N VAL A 3 -12.57 -4.00 9.86
CA VAL A 3 -12.04 -3.14 10.93
C VAL A 3 -10.56 -3.48 11.13
N PHE A 4 -9.72 -2.47 11.37
CA PHE A 4 -8.33 -2.68 11.77
C PHE A 4 -8.27 -2.96 13.28
N TYR A 5 -7.52 -4.00 13.68
CA TYR A 5 -7.28 -4.36 15.07
C TYR A 5 -5.79 -4.18 15.39
N ASP A 6 -5.37 -3.24 16.23
CA ASP A 6 -6.16 -2.13 16.81
C ASP A 6 -5.52 -0.78 16.46
N TRP A 7 -6.15 0.31 16.88
CA TRP A 7 -5.65 1.66 16.69
C TRP A 7 -4.27 1.86 17.35
N LYS A 8 -4.09 1.39 18.59
CA LYS A 8 -2.85 1.59 19.35
C LYS A 8 -2.34 0.29 19.96
N ASP A 9 -1.05 0.28 20.29
CA ASP A 9 -0.45 -0.78 21.08
C ASP A 9 -1.05 -0.79 22.50
N ASP A 10 -1.27 -1.99 23.03
CA ASP A 10 -1.87 -2.19 24.36
C ASP A 10 -0.83 -2.20 25.49
N GLY A 11 0.45 -2.29 25.15
CA GLY A 11 1.54 -2.20 26.11
C GLY A 11 2.92 -2.09 25.45
N TYR A 12 3.96 -2.50 26.16
CA TYR A 12 5.37 -2.32 25.77
C TYR A 12 6.17 -3.63 25.72
N ASP A 13 5.54 -4.76 26.04
CA ASP A 13 6.20 -6.07 25.95
C ASP A 13 6.27 -6.53 24.50
N ILE A 14 7.47 -6.52 23.93
CA ILE A 14 7.73 -6.95 22.55
C ILE A 14 7.55 -8.47 22.34
N HIS A 15 7.45 -9.24 23.43
CA HIS A 15 7.25 -10.69 23.39
C HIS A 15 5.78 -11.09 23.53
N ASP A 16 4.92 -10.18 23.97
CA ASP A 16 3.46 -10.37 23.99
C ASP A 16 2.84 -9.79 22.73
N SER A 17 2.40 -10.65 21.79
CA SER A 17 1.84 -10.20 20.52
C SER A 17 0.61 -9.31 20.67
N GLU A 18 -0.21 -9.52 21.71
CA GLU A 18 -1.41 -8.69 21.96
C GLU A 18 -1.05 -7.23 22.19
N GLN A 19 0.14 -6.95 22.72
CA GLN A 19 0.60 -5.59 22.97
C GLN A 19 1.14 -4.87 21.73
N ASN A 20 1.27 -5.53 20.58
CA ASN A 20 2.04 -5.04 19.43
C ASN A 20 1.23 -4.85 18.13
N PHE A 21 -0.10 -5.05 18.17
CA PHE A 21 -0.98 -4.96 16.99
C PHE A 21 -1.30 -3.54 16.52
N GLY A 22 -1.06 -2.54 17.36
CA GLY A 22 -1.43 -1.16 17.09
C GLY A 22 -0.80 -0.59 15.82
N ILE A 23 -1.51 0.30 15.14
CA ILE A 23 -0.93 1.12 14.06
C ILE A 23 -0.18 2.34 14.60
N ILE A 24 -0.37 2.65 15.89
CA ILE A 24 0.33 3.67 16.67
C ILE A 24 0.90 3.00 17.93
N ALA A 25 2.15 3.29 18.26
CA ALA A 25 2.73 2.87 19.54
C ALA A 25 2.43 3.91 20.63
N ASP A 26 2.10 3.42 21.82
CA ASP A 26 1.87 4.22 23.02
C ASP A 26 2.82 3.72 24.12
N TYR A 27 3.83 4.52 24.45
CA TYR A 27 4.79 4.16 25.49
C TYR A 27 4.46 4.90 26.79
N GLU A 28 3.82 4.22 27.74
CA GLU A 28 3.46 4.78 29.05
C GLU A 28 4.65 5.43 29.77
N GLY A 29 5.87 4.92 29.59
CA GLY A 29 7.08 5.50 30.17
C GLY A 29 7.31 6.95 29.76
N LEU A 30 6.92 7.35 28.55
CA LEU A 30 7.01 8.74 28.11
C LEU A 30 5.88 9.61 28.65
N ARG A 31 4.71 9.03 28.92
CA ARG A 31 3.62 9.77 29.56
C ARG A 31 4.04 10.28 30.94
N LEU A 32 4.80 9.49 31.70
CA LEU A 32 5.35 9.90 32.99
C LEU A 32 6.40 11.03 32.85
N ILE A 33 7.19 11.03 31.77
CA ILE A 33 8.21 12.06 31.51
C ILE A 33 7.57 13.39 31.07
N TYR A 34 6.59 13.33 30.17
CA TYR A 34 6.03 14.53 29.51
C TYR A 34 4.71 15.01 30.12
N GLY A 35 4.15 14.30 31.10
CA GLY A 35 2.86 14.63 31.73
C GLY A 35 1.65 14.52 30.80
N ARG A 36 1.80 13.89 29.64
CA ARG A 36 0.77 13.71 28.61
C ARG A 36 1.07 12.47 27.75
N PRO A 37 0.06 11.84 27.12
CA PRO A 37 0.30 10.74 26.18
C PRO A 37 1.27 11.14 25.06
N VAL A 38 2.17 10.23 24.70
CA VAL A 38 3.12 10.41 23.59
C VAL A 38 2.98 9.22 22.66
N TYR A 39 2.53 9.50 21.45
CA TYR A 39 2.27 8.50 20.42
C TYR A 39 3.36 8.50 19.36
N PHE A 40 3.78 7.31 18.93
CA PHE A 40 4.67 7.15 17.78
C PHE A 40 3.93 6.47 16.64
N ILE A 41 4.05 7.05 15.46
CA ILE A 41 3.44 6.50 14.25
C ILE A 41 4.28 5.29 13.80
N LYS A 42 3.65 4.11 13.73
CA LYS A 42 4.30 2.90 13.20
C LYS A 42 4.22 2.89 11.67
N PRO A 43 5.11 2.16 10.97
CA PRO A 43 5.04 2.04 9.51
C PRO A 43 3.67 1.58 8.98
N ALA A 44 2.94 0.75 9.74
CA ALA A 44 1.60 0.30 9.41
C ALA A 44 0.60 1.45 9.21
N TYR A 45 0.72 2.55 9.97
CA TYR A 45 -0.12 3.73 9.80
C TYR A 45 0.05 4.34 8.40
N TYR A 46 1.30 4.53 7.96
CA TYR A 46 1.59 5.08 6.63
C TYR A 46 1.14 4.16 5.50
N ALA A 47 1.26 2.85 5.69
CA ALA A 47 0.73 1.85 4.77
C ALA A 47 -0.79 1.97 4.63
N ILE A 48 -1.53 2.03 5.74
CA ILE A 48 -2.99 2.17 5.74
C ILE A 48 -3.42 3.51 5.16
N TYR A 49 -2.77 4.61 5.57
CA TYR A 49 -3.02 5.94 5.01
C TYR A 49 -2.84 5.94 3.48
N THR A 50 -1.76 5.34 2.99
CA THR A 50 -1.50 5.27 1.55
C THR A 50 -2.52 4.37 0.84
N LEU A 51 -2.79 3.16 1.36
CA LEU A 51 -3.78 2.25 0.79
C LEU A 51 -5.16 2.89 0.67
N THR A 52 -5.65 3.48 1.76
CA THR A 52 -6.97 4.12 1.82
C THR A 52 -7.05 5.36 0.95
N SER A 53 -6.02 6.21 0.95
CA SER A 53 -5.99 7.40 0.09
C SER A 53 -5.90 7.03 -1.40
N GLN A 54 -5.15 5.99 -1.75
CA GLN A 54 -5.01 5.56 -3.14
C GLN A 54 -6.27 4.87 -3.68
N LEU A 55 -7.03 4.16 -2.85
CA LEU A 55 -8.23 3.43 -3.28
C LEU A 55 -9.55 4.13 -2.92
N ASN A 56 -9.51 5.35 -2.38
CA ASN A 56 -10.73 6.09 -2.08
C ASN A 56 -11.55 6.34 -3.35
N GLY A 57 -12.82 5.92 -3.34
CA GLY A 57 -13.72 6.03 -4.49
C GLY A 57 -13.48 5.03 -5.62
N PHE A 58 -12.52 4.11 -5.47
CA PHE A 58 -12.23 3.04 -6.42
C PHE A 58 -12.92 1.73 -6.00
N GLN A 59 -13.42 0.97 -6.97
CA GLN A 59 -14.01 -0.34 -6.77
C GLN A 59 -13.22 -1.41 -7.52
N PHE A 60 -13.11 -2.60 -6.92
CA PHE A 60 -12.40 -3.71 -7.55
C PHE A 60 -13.11 -4.14 -8.84
N LYS A 61 -12.33 -4.29 -9.92
CA LYS A 61 -12.83 -4.65 -11.25
C LYS A 61 -12.38 -6.03 -11.70
N GLY A 62 -11.16 -6.43 -11.35
CA GLY A 62 -10.60 -7.71 -11.77
C GLY A 62 -9.11 -7.85 -11.48
N ARG A 63 -8.52 -8.92 -12.02
CA ARG A 63 -7.09 -9.23 -11.90
C ARG A 63 -6.52 -9.49 -13.29
N VAL A 64 -5.32 -8.99 -13.53
CA VAL A 64 -4.50 -9.36 -14.70
C VAL A 64 -3.72 -10.62 -14.35
N GLU A 65 -3.85 -11.65 -15.16
CA GLU A 65 -3.05 -12.87 -15.02
C GLU A 65 -1.62 -12.63 -15.53
N THR A 66 -0.64 -13.15 -14.79
CA THR A 66 0.76 -13.20 -15.23
C THR A 66 1.20 -14.66 -15.39
N GLU A 67 2.46 -14.88 -15.73
CA GLU A 67 3.05 -16.23 -15.75
C GLU A 67 3.12 -16.86 -14.35
N SER A 68 3.13 -16.05 -13.29
CA SER A 68 3.25 -16.50 -11.90
C SER A 68 1.92 -16.34 -11.15
N ARG A 69 1.44 -17.42 -10.54
CA ARG A 69 0.24 -17.38 -9.70
C ARG A 69 0.40 -16.53 -8.43
N ASP A 70 1.64 -16.26 -8.06
CA ASP A 70 2.01 -15.48 -6.88
C ASP A 70 1.89 -13.98 -7.12
N ASP A 71 1.65 -13.53 -8.36
CA ASP A 71 1.58 -12.11 -8.74
C ASP A 71 0.17 -11.58 -8.70
N TYR A 72 -0.03 -10.54 -7.92
CA TYR A 72 -1.32 -9.89 -7.76
C TYR A 72 -1.27 -8.55 -8.46
N ILE A 73 -1.91 -8.47 -9.62
CA ILE A 73 -2.08 -7.24 -10.40
C ILE A 73 -3.58 -6.98 -10.46
N LEU A 74 -4.07 -6.22 -9.48
CA LEU A 74 -5.50 -5.96 -9.33
C LEU A 74 -5.87 -4.66 -10.02
N ILE A 75 -7.00 -4.65 -10.73
CA ILE A 75 -7.57 -3.48 -11.39
C ILE A 75 -8.70 -2.95 -10.52
N PHE A 76 -8.68 -1.65 -10.28
CA PHE A 76 -9.76 -0.90 -9.66
C PHE A 76 -10.20 0.22 -10.58
N GLU A 77 -11.48 0.58 -10.54
CA GLU A 77 -12.10 1.62 -11.36
C GLU A 77 -12.91 2.56 -10.47
N ASN A 78 -12.84 3.87 -10.71
CA ASN A 78 -13.68 4.86 -10.01
C ASN A 78 -14.95 5.21 -10.81
N GLY A 79 -15.80 6.07 -10.26
CA GLY A 79 -17.05 6.50 -10.92
C GLY A 79 -16.88 7.22 -12.27
N ASP A 80 -15.67 7.73 -12.56
CA ASP A 80 -15.34 8.42 -13.81
C ASP A 80 -14.74 7.47 -14.87
N GLY A 81 -14.63 6.17 -14.57
CA GLY A 81 -14.00 5.17 -15.44
C GLY A 81 -12.47 5.22 -15.44
N VAL A 82 -11.84 5.91 -14.47
CA VAL A 82 -10.39 5.92 -14.31
C VAL A 82 -9.96 4.61 -13.68
N GLU A 83 -9.03 3.91 -14.33
CA GLU A 83 -8.43 2.70 -13.79
C GLU A 83 -7.22 3.00 -12.88
N LYS A 84 -7.06 2.20 -11.84
CA LYS A 84 -5.88 2.17 -10.98
C LYS A 84 -5.49 0.72 -10.71
N TYR A 85 -4.20 0.45 -10.74
CA TYR A 85 -3.66 -0.89 -10.53
C TYR A 85 -3.00 -0.98 -9.16
N VAL A 86 -3.15 -2.12 -8.49
CA VAL A 86 -2.41 -2.46 -7.26
C VAL A 86 -1.60 -3.71 -7.53
N CYS A 87 -0.27 -3.60 -7.45
CA CYS A 87 0.65 -4.63 -7.90
C CYS A 87 1.58 -5.08 -6.78
N TRP A 88 1.63 -6.39 -6.49
CA TRP A 88 2.61 -7.02 -5.61
C TRP A 88 2.80 -8.50 -5.98
N THR A 89 3.76 -9.16 -5.34
CA THR A 89 3.93 -10.62 -5.45
C THR A 89 4.09 -11.24 -4.07
N THR A 90 3.61 -12.47 -3.91
CA THR A 90 3.85 -13.29 -2.72
C THR A 90 5.09 -14.18 -2.85
N GLY A 91 5.66 -14.25 -4.07
CA GLY A 91 6.92 -14.92 -4.35
C GLY A 91 8.14 -14.01 -4.19
N TYR A 92 9.23 -14.33 -4.89
CA TYR A 92 10.43 -13.50 -4.91
C TYR A 92 10.22 -12.22 -5.71
N ALA A 93 10.89 -11.15 -5.31
CA ALA A 93 10.86 -9.90 -6.06
C ALA A 93 11.40 -10.09 -7.49
N HIS A 94 10.64 -9.64 -8.48
CA HIS A 94 10.98 -9.77 -9.90
C HIS A 94 10.27 -8.70 -10.72
N LYS A 95 10.52 -8.70 -12.03
CA LYS A 95 9.95 -7.74 -12.96
C LYS A 95 8.85 -8.38 -13.78
N VAL A 96 7.75 -7.65 -13.98
CA VAL A 96 6.67 -8.00 -14.89
C VAL A 96 6.51 -6.91 -15.95
N ARG A 97 6.09 -7.30 -17.15
CA ARG A 97 5.75 -6.35 -18.21
C ARG A 97 4.25 -6.24 -18.33
N LEU A 98 3.75 -5.01 -18.34
CA LEU A 98 2.33 -4.70 -18.50
C LEU A 98 2.12 -3.72 -19.64
N SER A 99 1.18 -4.06 -20.51
CA SER A 99 0.63 -3.18 -21.52
C SER A 99 -0.46 -2.31 -20.88
N ILE A 100 -0.15 -1.05 -20.60
CA ILE A 100 -1.09 -0.07 -20.05
C ILE A 100 -1.23 1.05 -21.05
N HIS A 101 -2.45 1.34 -21.47
CA HIS A 101 -2.77 2.36 -22.49
C HIS A 101 -2.63 3.79 -21.95
N ALA A 102 -1.41 4.18 -21.58
CA ALA A 102 -1.04 5.53 -21.16
C ALA A 102 0.42 5.81 -21.51
N LYS A 103 0.77 7.10 -21.64
CA LYS A 103 2.15 7.54 -21.88
C LYS A 103 2.94 7.74 -20.60
N THR A 104 2.24 8.02 -19.51
CA THR A 104 2.82 8.24 -18.19
C THR A 104 2.05 7.45 -17.14
N LEU A 105 2.78 6.87 -16.19
CA LEU A 105 2.23 6.30 -14.97
C LEU A 105 2.74 7.09 -13.76
N GLU A 106 1.86 7.45 -12.84
CA GLU A 106 2.24 7.76 -11.47
C GLU A 106 2.26 6.47 -10.66
N ILE A 107 3.42 6.15 -10.08
CA ILE A 107 3.59 5.01 -9.18
C ILE A 107 3.76 5.54 -7.76
N VAL A 108 2.93 5.06 -6.84
CA VAL A 108 3.00 5.35 -5.41
C VAL A 108 3.37 4.07 -4.67
N LYS A 109 4.46 4.07 -3.92
CA LYS A 109 4.86 2.93 -3.06
C LYS A 109 4.06 2.91 -1.76
N LEU A 110 4.04 1.78 -1.06
CA LEU A 110 3.29 1.56 0.20
C LEU A 110 3.39 2.70 1.24
N PHE A 111 4.54 3.37 1.36
CA PHE A 111 4.74 4.47 2.30
C PHE A 111 4.66 5.88 1.66
N GLY A 112 4.04 5.99 0.49
CA GLY A 112 3.71 7.27 -0.14
C GLY A 112 4.75 7.86 -1.08
N LEU A 113 5.91 7.22 -1.27
CA LEU A 113 6.92 7.68 -2.23
C LEU A 113 6.35 7.59 -3.66
N LYS A 114 6.36 8.73 -4.36
CA LYS A 114 5.85 8.85 -5.73
C LYS A 114 6.99 8.86 -6.76
N SER A 115 6.73 8.29 -7.93
CA SER A 115 7.57 8.42 -9.12
C SER A 115 6.73 8.45 -10.39
N LEU A 116 7.26 9.09 -11.44
CA LEU A 116 6.66 9.10 -12.77
C LEU A 116 7.44 8.19 -13.70
N HIS A 117 6.74 7.33 -14.43
CA HIS A 117 7.31 6.40 -15.39
C HIS A 117 6.71 6.71 -16.77
N LYS A 118 7.56 6.84 -17.79
CA LYS A 118 7.13 7.18 -19.15
C LYS A 118 7.40 6.03 -20.10
N SER A 119 6.49 5.82 -21.05
CA SER A 119 6.64 4.84 -22.12
C SER A 119 6.00 5.40 -23.40
N GLU A 120 6.70 5.28 -24.53
CA GLU A 120 6.13 5.66 -25.83
C GLU A 120 5.25 4.55 -26.41
N SER A 121 5.51 3.29 -26.06
CA SER A 121 4.78 2.13 -26.56
C SER A 121 3.57 1.73 -25.69
N GLY A 122 3.44 2.29 -24.48
CA GLY A 122 2.48 1.83 -23.48
C GLY A 122 2.90 0.55 -22.74
N GLU A 123 4.12 0.06 -22.99
CA GLU A 123 4.70 -1.07 -22.27
C GLU A 123 5.48 -0.56 -21.05
N TYR A 124 5.20 -1.15 -19.88
CA TYR A 124 5.86 -0.79 -18.64
C TYR A 124 6.44 -2.01 -17.95
N GLU A 125 7.71 -1.90 -17.55
CA GLU A 125 8.35 -2.88 -16.67
C GLU A 125 8.17 -2.45 -15.21
N LEU A 126 7.40 -3.23 -14.45
CA LEU A 126 7.15 -2.99 -13.04
C LEU A 126 7.93 -3.99 -12.21
N THR A 127 8.56 -3.53 -11.13
CA THR A 127 9.17 -4.43 -10.14
C THR A 127 8.13 -4.78 -9.08
N LEU A 128 7.75 -6.05 -9.02
CA LEU A 128 6.90 -6.57 -7.97
C LEU A 128 7.75 -6.96 -6.76
N THR A 129 7.24 -6.64 -5.58
CA THR A 129 7.81 -7.04 -4.29
C THR A 129 6.67 -7.50 -3.38
N SER A 130 6.97 -7.92 -2.16
CA SER A 130 5.94 -8.18 -1.13
C SER A 130 5.20 -6.92 -0.68
N ALA A 131 5.75 -5.73 -0.89
CA ALA A 131 5.08 -4.47 -0.64
C ALA A 131 4.31 -4.01 -1.91
N PRO A 132 3.02 -3.66 -1.81
CA PRO A 132 2.26 -3.22 -2.96
C PRO A 132 2.68 -1.84 -3.44
N ILE A 133 2.58 -1.66 -4.75
CA ILE A 133 2.62 -0.37 -5.42
C ILE A 133 1.24 -0.05 -6.00
N PHE A 134 0.92 1.23 -6.04
CA PHE A 134 -0.29 1.77 -6.66
C PHE A 134 0.10 2.46 -7.94
N VAL A 135 -0.52 2.10 -9.05
CA VAL A 135 -0.17 2.60 -10.39
C VAL A 135 -1.39 3.29 -10.98
N LEU A 136 -1.25 4.58 -11.24
CA LEU A 136 -2.28 5.40 -11.88
C LEU A 136 -1.82 5.79 -13.28
N PRO A 137 -2.51 5.33 -14.34
CA PRO A 137 -2.29 5.84 -15.69
C PRO A 137 -2.71 7.32 -15.75
N THR A 138 -1.83 8.16 -16.31
CA THR A 138 -2.10 9.60 -16.49
C THR A 138 -1.93 9.97 -17.97
N SER A 139 -2.80 10.85 -18.45
CA SER A 139 -2.82 11.36 -19.83
C SER A 139 -1.53 12.08 -20.23
#